data_AF-A0A4Q8QTK3-F1
#
_entry.id   AF-A0A4Q8QTK3-F1
#
_cell.length_a   1.000
_cell.length_b   1.000
_cell.length_c   1.000
_cell.angle_alpha   90.00
_cell.angle_beta   90.00
_cell.angle_gamma   90.00
#
_symmetry.space_group_name_H-M   'P 1'
#
loop_
_entity.id
_entity.type
_entity.pdbx_description
1 polymer ?
#
loop_
_entity_poly.entity_id
_entity_poly.type
_entity_poly.pdbx_seq_one_letter_code
_entity_poly.pdbx_strand_id
1 'polypeptide(L)'
;MLPAFDASLSLPSTPYNYTVLDQELSAALQEFGNNLNIRVNVSAEVKGRIRGRMPDLPAREFLDRLTNLYNLQWYYDGLVLYVSAASEAQSRLLVLKPISFDAFKAALDTLNISDERYAVRAAPGNGIVLVSGPPRFIALVDQTLSGLVAEAQARPHAADKQPRESILKLFRGSSTMVIRDGRPEAPYSSDAPHQDSMVREPAPGQR
;
A
#
# COMPACT_ATOMS: atom_id res chain seq x y z
N MET A 1 2.88 -25.02 6.38
CA MET A 1 3.29 -24.04 7.41
C MET A 1 3.79 -22.81 6.69
N LEU A 2 3.01 -21.73 6.68
CA LEU A 2 3.48 -20.44 6.15
C LEU A 2 4.40 -19.80 7.20
N PRO A 3 5.53 -19.19 6.80
CA PRO A 3 6.39 -18.47 7.75
C PRO A 3 5.65 -17.23 8.27
N ALA A 4 5.67 -17.04 9.59
CA ALA A 4 5.24 -15.82 10.26
C ALA A 4 6.21 -14.70 9.87
N PHE A 5 5.79 -13.80 8.97
CA PHE A 5 6.54 -12.59 8.65
C PHE A 5 6.25 -11.55 9.72
N ASP A 6 6.90 -11.72 10.88
CA ASP A 6 7.01 -10.67 11.88
C ASP A 6 8.16 -9.73 11.48
N ALA A 7 8.09 -8.45 11.84
CA ALA A 7 9.22 -7.56 11.77
C ALA A 7 10.27 -8.06 12.78
N SER A 8 11.14 -8.96 12.32
CA SER A 8 11.80 -9.93 13.19
C SER A 8 12.87 -9.24 14.03
N LEU A 9 12.52 -8.87 15.25
CA LEU A 9 13.48 -8.38 16.23
C LEU A 9 14.35 -9.56 16.68
N SER A 10 15.51 -9.73 16.07
CA SER A 10 16.47 -10.78 16.43
C SER A 10 17.19 -10.39 17.72
N LEU A 11 16.67 -10.91 18.84
CA LEU A 11 17.30 -10.74 20.15
C LEU A 11 18.16 -11.96 20.49
N PRO A 12 19.33 -11.77 21.14
CA PRO A 12 20.16 -12.89 21.54
C PRO A 12 19.46 -13.77 22.58
N SER A 13 19.64 -15.08 22.48
CA SER A 13 19.07 -16.07 23.41
C SER A 13 19.83 -16.17 24.74
N THR A 14 20.95 -15.46 24.89
CA THR A 14 21.74 -15.44 26.13
C THR A 14 21.01 -14.69 27.24
N PRO A 15 21.18 -15.09 28.52
CA PRO A 15 20.56 -14.38 29.65
C PRO A 15 20.99 -12.91 29.69
N TYR A 16 20.01 -12.01 29.76
CA TYR A 16 20.21 -10.58 29.92
C TYR A 16 20.21 -10.24 31.42
N ASN A 17 21.40 -10.01 31.98
CA ASN A 17 21.58 -9.61 33.37
C ASN A 17 21.40 -8.09 33.51
N TYR A 18 20.39 -7.65 34.24
CA TYR A 18 20.11 -6.24 34.45
C TYR A 18 19.75 -5.96 35.92
N THR A 19 20.60 -5.21 36.61
CA THR A 19 20.41 -4.85 38.03
C THR A 19 20.15 -3.37 38.15
N VAL A 20 18.98 -3.02 38.69
CA VAL A 20 18.56 -1.64 38.92
C VAL A 20 18.21 -1.46 40.39
N LEU A 21 18.71 -0.37 40.99
CA LEU A 21 18.28 0.03 42.33
C LEU A 21 16.95 0.78 42.26
N ASP A 22 16.91 1.87 41.48
CA ASP A 22 15.73 2.67 41.16
C ASP A 22 16.01 3.54 39.92
N GLN A 23 15.37 3.23 38.78
CA GLN A 23 15.63 3.90 37.50
C GLN A 23 14.33 4.18 36.74
N GLU A 24 14.32 5.28 35.98
CA GLU A 24 13.24 5.59 35.06
C GLU A 24 13.10 4.48 34.00
N LEU A 25 11.87 4.02 33.77
CA LEU A 25 11.57 2.95 32.82
C LEU A 25 12.05 3.27 31.41
N SER A 26 11.93 4.52 30.98
CA SER A 26 12.42 4.98 29.67
C SER A 26 13.93 4.86 29.54
N ALA A 27 14.69 5.21 30.58
CA ALA A 27 16.14 5.06 30.60
C ALA A 27 16.55 3.58 30.56
N ALA A 28 15.85 2.72 31.29
CA ALA A 28 16.12 1.29 31.27
C ALA A 28 15.85 0.63 29.91
N LEU A 29 14.78 1.04 29.22
CA LEU A 29 14.49 0.59 27.85
C LEU A 29 15.55 1.08 26.85
N GLN A 30 16.08 2.30 27.04
CA GLN A 30 17.18 2.80 26.22
C GLN A 30 18.48 2.02 26.46
N GLU A 31 18.81 1.71 27.72
CA GLU A 31 19.97 0.89 28.06
C GLU A 31 19.84 -0.53 27.51
N PHE A 32 18.64 -1.13 27.58
CA PHE A 32 18.35 -2.41 26.93
C PHE A 32 18.68 -2.38 25.44
N GLY A 33 18.27 -1.32 24.73
CA GLY A 33 18.63 -1.09 23.34
C GLY A 33 20.13 -1.04 23.13
N ASN A 34 20.82 -0.17 23.89
CA ASN A 34 22.26 0.05 23.77
C ASN A 34 23.06 -1.24 24.00
N ASN A 35 22.71 -2.01 25.04
CA ASN A 35 23.38 -3.28 25.36
C ASN A 35 23.23 -4.33 24.25
N LEU A 36 22.14 -4.26 23.48
CA LEU A 36 21.86 -5.17 22.37
C LEU A 36 22.20 -4.57 21.01
N ASN A 37 22.79 -3.36 20.97
CA ASN A 37 23.05 -2.59 19.74
C ASN A 37 21.79 -2.35 18.88
N ILE A 38 20.65 -2.13 19.54
CA ILE A 38 19.36 -1.82 18.91
C ILE A 38 18.96 -0.40 19.26
N ARG A 39 18.58 0.40 18.26
CA ARG A 39 18.05 1.74 18.52
C ARG A 39 16.67 1.63 19.13
N VAL A 40 16.43 2.34 20.23
CA VAL A 40 15.13 2.35 20.91
C VAL A 40 14.55 3.75 20.93
N ASN A 41 13.29 3.87 20.53
CA ASN A 41 12.49 5.08 20.68
C ASN A 41 11.39 4.81 21.72
N VAL A 42 11.37 5.59 22.79
CA VAL A 42 10.39 5.44 23.87
C VAL A 42 9.43 6.63 23.83
N SER A 43 8.12 6.38 23.77
CA SER A 43 7.11 7.44 23.81
C SER A 43 7.19 8.22 25.12
N ALA A 44 6.87 9.51 25.07
CA ALA A 44 6.79 10.36 26.25
C ALA A 44 5.70 9.89 27.25
N GLU A 45 4.69 9.16 26.78
CA GLU A 45 3.61 8.60 27.62
C GLU A 45 4.03 7.35 28.40
N VAL A 46 5.22 6.80 28.12
CA VAL A 46 5.78 5.71 28.93
C VAL A 46 6.27 6.27 30.25
N LYS A 47 5.49 6.03 31.31
CA LYS A 47 5.79 6.44 32.68
C LYS A 47 6.02 5.22 33.57
N GLY A 48 6.94 5.35 34.52
CA GLY A 48 7.17 4.32 35.52
C GLY A 48 8.63 4.27 35.96
N ARG A 49 8.85 3.55 37.05
CA ARG A 49 10.18 3.29 37.59
C ARG A 49 10.38 1.81 37.82
N ILE A 50 11.55 1.32 37.45
CA ILE A 50 11.99 -0.05 37.73
C ILE A 50 12.71 -0.04 39.07
N ARG A 51 12.30 -0.97 39.95
CA ARG A 51 12.87 -1.14 41.28
C ARG A 51 13.28 -2.59 41.49
N GLY A 52 14.44 -2.76 42.11
CA GLY A 52 14.97 -4.06 42.46
C GLY A 52 15.56 -4.81 41.26
N ARG A 53 16.01 -6.04 41.55
CA ARG A 53 16.69 -6.87 40.57
C ARG A 53 15.69 -7.52 39.63
N MET A 54 15.93 -7.37 38.33
CA MET A 54 15.22 -8.14 37.32
C MET A 54 15.80 -9.56 37.26
N PRO A 55 14.96 -10.59 37.08
CA PRO A 55 15.45 -11.94 36.95
C PRO A 55 16.27 -12.10 35.66
N ASP A 56 17.22 -13.03 35.69
CA ASP A 56 18.08 -13.34 34.55
C ASP A 56 17.24 -14.05 33.48
N LEU A 57 16.71 -13.28 32.54
CA LEU A 57 15.84 -13.73 31.47
C LEU A 57 16.50 -13.50 30.11
N PRO A 58 16.21 -14.29 29.07
CA PRO A 58 16.55 -13.93 27.70
C PRO A 58 16.02 -12.54 27.35
N ALA A 59 16.72 -11.82 26.46
CA ALA A 59 16.40 -10.42 26.13
C ALA A 59 14.94 -10.23 25.68
N ARG A 60 14.37 -11.19 24.95
CA ARG A 60 12.96 -11.17 24.53
C ARG A 60 12.00 -11.27 25.72
N GLU A 61 12.22 -12.25 26.59
CA GLU A 61 11.40 -12.44 27.79
C GLU A 61 11.51 -11.26 28.75
N PHE A 62 12.70 -10.64 28.83
CA PHE A 62 12.90 -9.41 29.58
C PHE A 62 12.03 -8.26 29.04
N LEU A 63 12.05 -8.02 27.72
CA LEU A 63 11.22 -7.01 27.07
C LEU A 63 9.73 -7.29 27.29
N ASP A 64 9.29 -8.53 27.03
CA ASP A 64 7.89 -8.93 27.17
C ASP A 64 7.41 -8.78 28.62
N ARG A 65 8.27 -9.11 29.60
CA ARG A 65 7.97 -8.88 31.02
C ARG A 65 7.82 -7.39 31.35
N LEU A 66 8.74 -6.55 30.89
CA LEU A 66 8.64 -5.10 31.11
C LEU A 66 7.37 -4.53 30.48
N THR A 67 7.07 -4.92 29.24
CA THR A 67 5.86 -4.42 28.58
C THR A 67 4.60 -4.89 29.28
N ASN A 68 4.56 -6.11 29.81
CA ASN A 68 3.41 -6.60 30.58
C ASN A 68 3.27 -5.87 31.94
N LEU A 69 4.37 -5.67 32.67
CA LEU A 69 4.34 -5.04 33.99
C LEU A 69 3.89 -3.57 33.95
N TYR A 70 4.32 -2.84 32.93
CA TYR A 70 4.06 -1.40 32.80
C TYR A 70 2.96 -1.08 31.77
N ASN A 71 2.24 -2.10 31.30
CA ASN A 71 1.17 -1.96 30.31
C ASN A 71 1.62 -1.20 29.05
N LEU A 72 2.70 -1.68 28.43
CA LEU A 72 3.31 -1.13 27.23
C LEU A 72 3.06 -2.05 26.03
N GLN A 73 3.30 -1.51 24.85
CA GLN A 73 3.38 -2.22 23.59
C GLN A 73 4.68 -1.83 22.88
N TRP A 74 5.23 -2.74 22.10
CA TRP A 74 6.44 -2.46 21.35
C TRP A 74 6.32 -2.93 19.90
N TYR A 75 6.87 -2.17 18.98
CA TYR A 75 6.89 -2.50 17.56
C TYR A 75 8.26 -2.18 16.98
N TYR A 76 8.84 -3.12 16.23
CA TYR A 76 10.11 -2.95 15.56
C TYR A 76 9.86 -2.70 14.07
N ASP A 77 10.41 -1.63 13.51
CA ASP A 77 10.21 -1.30 12.08
C ASP A 77 11.34 -1.79 11.17
N GLY A 78 12.19 -2.69 11.67
CA GLY A 78 13.39 -3.15 10.98
C GLY A 78 14.65 -2.33 11.28
N LEU A 79 14.52 -1.16 11.91
CA LEU A 79 15.65 -0.31 12.30
C LEU A 79 15.58 0.15 13.76
N VAL A 80 14.40 0.55 14.23
CA VAL A 80 14.19 1.12 15.56
C VAL A 80 13.10 0.32 16.28
N LEU A 81 13.36 -0.01 17.53
CA LEU A 81 12.38 -0.55 18.45
C LEU A 81 11.59 0.61 19.08
N TYR A 82 10.32 0.74 18.72
CA TYR A 82 9.41 1.70 19.30
C TYR A 82 8.70 1.08 20.49
N VAL A 83 8.69 1.78 21.62
CA VAL A 83 7.95 1.38 22.82
C VAL A 83 6.96 2.50 23.17
N SER A 84 5.69 2.13 23.29
CA SER A 84 4.57 3.03 23.58
C SER A 84 3.74 2.48 24.74
N ALA A 85 3.05 3.33 25.49
CA ALA A 85 2.05 2.89 26.45
C ALA A 85 0.88 2.20 25.70
N ALA A 86 0.27 1.20 26.32
CA ALA A 86 -0.87 0.49 25.70
C ALA A 86 -2.09 1.40 25.48
N SER A 87 -2.21 2.48 26.25
CA SER A 87 -3.22 3.53 26.06
C SER A 87 -3.04 4.34 24.77
N GLU A 88 -1.85 4.30 24.16
CA GLU A 88 -1.58 4.95 22.88
C GLU A 88 -2.00 4.07 21.69
N ALA A 89 -2.46 2.83 21.92
CA ALA A 89 -2.92 1.98 20.85
C ALA A 89 -4.10 2.62 20.11
N GLN A 90 -4.08 2.53 18.78
CA GLN A 90 -5.07 3.15 17.94
C GLN A 90 -5.76 2.12 17.08
N SER A 91 -7.03 2.39 16.79
CA SER A 91 -7.80 1.71 15.75
C SER A 91 -8.15 2.71 14.65
N ARG A 92 -7.98 2.28 13.39
CA ARG A 92 -8.28 3.07 12.19
C ARG A 92 -9.08 2.26 11.19
N LEU A 93 -10.11 2.88 10.64
CA LEU A 93 -10.80 2.38 9.45
C LEU A 93 -10.18 3.02 8.23
N LEU A 94 -9.61 2.20 7.36
CA LEU A 94 -8.94 2.61 6.13
C LEU A 94 -9.80 2.22 4.93
N VAL A 95 -10.00 3.15 4.02
CA VAL A 95 -10.65 2.90 2.73
C VAL A 95 -9.57 2.54 1.72
N LEU A 96 -9.65 1.34 1.15
CA LEU A 96 -8.59 0.83 0.27
C LEU A 96 -8.72 1.29 -1.18
N LYS A 97 -9.93 1.64 -1.64
CA LYS A 97 -10.19 1.91 -3.08
C LYS A 97 -9.20 2.95 -3.64
N PRO A 98 -8.54 2.69 -4.79
CA PRO A 98 -8.78 1.60 -5.75
C PRO A 98 -8.04 0.28 -5.48
N ILE A 99 -7.30 0.15 -4.37
CA ILE A 99 -6.45 -1.00 -4.04
C ILE A 99 -7.30 -2.16 -3.49
N SER A 100 -6.97 -3.40 -3.85
CA SER A 100 -7.58 -4.60 -3.26
C SER A 100 -6.97 -4.91 -1.90
N PHE A 101 -7.73 -5.59 -1.03
CA PHE A 101 -7.22 -6.02 0.27
C PHE A 101 -5.99 -6.91 0.14
N ASP A 102 -6.00 -7.85 -0.80
CA ASP A 102 -4.88 -8.78 -1.02
C ASP A 102 -3.61 -8.03 -1.45
N ALA A 103 -3.72 -7.05 -2.35
CA ALA A 103 -2.57 -6.25 -2.77
C ALA A 103 -2.03 -5.40 -1.60
N PHE A 104 -2.91 -4.83 -0.79
CA PHE A 104 -2.52 -4.08 0.40
C PHE A 104 -1.81 -4.98 1.43
N LYS A 105 -2.39 -6.15 1.75
CA LYS A 105 -1.80 -7.10 2.69
C LYS A 105 -0.46 -7.64 2.21
N ALA A 106 -0.36 -7.98 0.93
CA ALA A 106 0.89 -8.43 0.31
C ALA A 106 1.99 -7.36 0.35
N ALA A 107 1.65 -6.08 0.16
CA ALA A 107 2.60 -4.99 0.30
C ALA A 107 3.10 -4.86 1.75
N LEU A 108 2.20 -4.92 2.74
CA LEU A 108 2.59 -4.90 4.16
C LEU A 108 3.51 -6.07 4.52
N ASP A 109 3.24 -7.26 3.99
CA ASP A 109 4.05 -8.46 4.21
C ASP A 109 5.42 -8.35 3.54
N THR A 110 5.47 -7.87 2.30
CA THR A 110 6.71 -7.69 1.53
C THR A 110 7.63 -6.64 2.14
N LEU A 111 7.05 -5.62 2.76
CA LEU A 111 7.79 -4.56 3.46
C LEU A 111 8.14 -4.94 4.91
N ASN A 112 7.82 -6.17 5.35
CA ASN A 112 8.00 -6.63 6.73
C ASN A 112 7.33 -5.68 7.76
N ILE A 113 6.19 -5.08 7.40
CA ILE A 113 5.42 -4.18 8.28
C ILE A 113 4.44 -4.99 9.13
N SER A 114 3.89 -6.07 8.58
CA SER A 114 2.96 -6.94 9.29
C SER A 114 3.59 -7.53 10.55
N ASP A 115 2.76 -7.66 11.59
CA ASP A 115 3.11 -8.25 12.87
C ASP A 115 1.86 -8.97 13.38
N GLU A 116 2.02 -10.23 13.80
CA GLU A 116 0.90 -11.09 14.20
C GLU A 116 0.17 -10.58 15.45
N ARG A 117 0.84 -9.75 16.25
CA ARG A 117 0.26 -9.16 17.47
C ARG A 117 -0.75 -8.06 17.13
N TYR A 118 -0.72 -7.51 15.93
CA TYR A 118 -1.55 -6.38 15.52
C TYR A 118 -2.55 -6.76 14.43
N ALA A 119 -3.77 -6.24 14.57
CA ALA A 119 -4.89 -6.69 13.76
C ALA A 119 -4.99 -5.86 12.46
N VAL A 120 -5.05 -6.55 11.32
CA VAL A 120 -5.43 -6.00 10.02
C VAL A 120 -6.58 -6.84 9.49
N ARG A 121 -7.81 -6.31 9.53
CA ARG A 121 -9.04 -7.06 9.23
C ARG A 121 -9.90 -6.36 8.18
N ALA A 122 -10.24 -7.04 7.10
CA ALA A 122 -11.17 -6.53 6.10
C ALA A 122 -12.62 -6.56 6.62
N ALA A 123 -13.39 -5.51 6.34
CA ALA A 123 -14.82 -5.49 6.58
C ALA A 123 -15.59 -6.19 5.45
N PRO A 124 -16.76 -6.82 5.75
CA PRO A 124 -17.66 -7.32 4.71
C PRO A 124 -18.15 -6.17 3.81
N GLY A 125 -18.23 -6.39 2.49
CA GLY A 125 -18.77 -5.38 1.55
C GLY A 125 -17.74 -4.55 0.77
N ASN A 126 -16.49 -5.02 0.71
CA ASN A 126 -15.37 -4.57 -0.13
C ASN A 126 -14.86 -3.14 0.11
N GLY A 127 -13.58 -3.07 0.50
CA GLY A 127 -12.77 -1.85 0.41
C GLY A 127 -12.60 -1.06 1.71
N ILE A 128 -13.00 -1.62 2.85
CA ILE A 128 -12.70 -1.05 4.18
C ILE A 128 -11.90 -2.06 4.98
N VAL A 129 -10.85 -1.59 5.66
CA VAL A 129 -10.03 -2.39 6.57
C VAL A 129 -9.97 -1.72 7.93
N LEU A 130 -10.19 -2.50 8.99
CA LEU A 130 -9.89 -2.10 10.35
C LEU A 130 -8.45 -2.50 10.69
N VAL A 131 -7.65 -1.53 11.08
CA VAL A 131 -6.27 -1.74 11.55
C VAL A 131 -6.18 -1.30 13.00
N SER A 132 -5.57 -2.13 13.85
CA SER A 132 -5.35 -1.82 15.27
C SER A 132 -3.95 -2.18 15.72
N GLY A 133 -3.26 -1.25 16.39
CA GLY A 133 -1.91 -1.44 16.91
C GLY A 133 -1.29 -0.16 17.49
N PRO A 134 0.02 -0.18 17.81
CA PRO A 134 0.74 0.96 18.35
C PRO A 134 0.89 2.06 17.29
N PRO A 135 1.11 3.33 17.70
CA PRO A 135 1.17 4.47 16.78
C PRO A 135 2.11 4.29 15.59
N ARG A 136 3.29 3.69 15.81
CA ARG A 136 4.28 3.47 14.74
C ARG A 136 3.79 2.51 13.66
N PHE A 137 3.15 1.41 14.07
CA PHE A 137 2.58 0.43 13.15
C PHE A 137 1.48 1.06 12.29
N ILE A 138 0.56 1.80 12.92
CA ILE A 138 -0.51 2.52 12.21
C ILE A 138 0.08 3.52 11.21
N ALA A 139 1.11 4.28 11.60
CA ALA A 139 1.75 5.23 10.70
C ALA A 139 2.37 4.55 9.45
N LEU A 140 3.01 3.38 9.60
CA LEU A 140 3.56 2.63 8.45
C LEU A 140 2.47 2.08 7.54
N VAL A 141 1.39 1.58 8.12
CA VAL A 141 0.22 1.09 7.40
C VAL A 141 -0.39 2.21 6.55
N ASP A 142 -0.60 3.39 7.15
CA ASP A 142 -1.14 4.57 6.45
C ASP A 142 -0.21 5.06 5.33
N GLN A 143 1.10 5.11 5.59
CA GLN A 143 2.12 5.47 4.59
C GLN A 143 2.12 4.49 3.41
N THR A 144 2.06 3.19 3.69
CA THR A 144 2.02 2.15 2.66
C THR A 144 0.77 2.27 1.80
N LEU A 145 -0.40 2.43 2.43
CA LEU A 145 -1.66 2.62 1.69
C LEU A 145 -1.59 3.85 0.80
N SER A 146 -1.10 4.97 1.33
CA SER A 146 -0.96 6.22 0.58
C SER A 146 -0.04 6.07 -0.63
N GLY A 147 1.08 5.36 -0.48
CA GLY A 147 2.01 5.05 -1.57
C GLY A 147 1.37 4.19 -2.67
N LEU A 148 0.64 3.14 -2.29
CA LEU A 148 -0.08 2.27 -3.25
C LEU A 148 -1.16 3.03 -4.01
N VAL A 149 -1.93 3.88 -3.32
CA VAL A 149 -2.96 4.71 -3.97
C VAL A 149 -2.33 5.69 -4.95
N ALA A 150 -1.24 6.35 -4.57
CA ALA A 150 -0.51 7.25 -5.46
C ALA A 150 0.03 6.53 -6.70
N GLU A 151 0.58 5.32 -6.55
CA GLU A 151 1.04 4.50 -7.67
C GLU A 151 -0.12 4.12 -8.61
N ALA A 152 -1.26 3.69 -8.06
CA ALA A 152 -2.44 3.35 -8.87
C ALA A 152 -2.98 4.57 -9.63
N GLN A 153 -2.92 5.77 -9.03
CA GLN A 153 -3.33 7.03 -9.64
C GLN A 153 -2.29 7.59 -10.63
N ALA A 154 -1.02 7.18 -10.55
CA ALA A 154 0.03 7.55 -11.50
C ALA A 154 0.03 6.66 -12.76
N ARG A 155 -0.71 5.54 -12.74
CA ARG A 155 -0.93 4.65 -13.88
C ARG A 155 -2.11 4.97 -14.85
N PRO A 156 -2.75 6.17 -14.99
CA PRO A 156 -4.00 6.25 -15.74
C PRO A 156 -3.90 6.25 -17.28
N HIS A 157 -2.74 6.37 -17.93
CA HIS A 157 -2.71 6.73 -19.38
C HIS A 157 -1.75 5.95 -20.31
N ALA A 158 -1.15 4.84 -19.89
CA ALA A 158 -0.31 4.05 -20.82
C ALA A 158 -1.10 3.09 -21.73
N ALA A 159 -2.35 2.76 -21.37
CA ALA A 159 -3.16 1.75 -22.07
C ALA A 159 -4.32 2.31 -22.92
N ASP A 160 -4.55 3.63 -22.94
CA ASP A 160 -5.60 4.26 -23.76
C ASP A 160 -5.02 5.24 -24.80
N LYS A 161 -3.91 4.85 -25.44
CA LYS A 161 -3.63 5.30 -26.80
C LYS A 161 -4.49 4.48 -27.75
N GLN A 162 -5.81 4.66 -27.71
CA GLN A 162 -6.61 4.48 -28.92
C GLN A 162 -5.96 5.39 -29.99
N PRO A 163 -5.51 4.88 -31.14
CA PRO A 163 -5.01 5.74 -32.20
C PRO A 163 -6.18 6.61 -32.66
N ARG A 164 -6.23 7.85 -32.17
CA ARG A 164 -7.10 8.86 -32.76
C ARG A 164 -6.56 9.10 -34.15
N GLU A 165 -7.24 8.53 -35.15
CA GLU A 165 -7.03 8.86 -36.56
C GLU A 165 -6.96 10.39 -36.67
N SER A 166 -5.76 10.91 -36.91
CA SER A 166 -5.51 12.34 -36.95
C SER A 166 -5.90 12.82 -38.34
N ILE A 167 -7.20 13.04 -38.56
CA ILE A 167 -7.70 13.59 -39.82
C ILE A 167 -7.38 15.09 -39.86
N LEU A 168 -6.26 15.45 -40.49
CA LEU A 168 -5.92 16.85 -40.74
C LEU A 168 -6.58 17.27 -42.07
N LYS A 169 -7.68 18.03 -41.98
CA LYS A 169 -8.35 18.60 -43.15
C LYS A 169 -7.73 19.96 -43.48
N LEU A 170 -6.95 20.01 -44.56
CA LEU A 170 -6.35 21.24 -45.05
C LEU A 170 -7.26 21.83 -46.14
N PHE A 171 -7.73 23.05 -45.93
CA PHE A 171 -8.50 23.80 -46.93
C PHE A 171 -7.56 24.78 -47.64
N ARG A 172 -7.36 24.59 -48.94
CA ARG A 172 -6.67 25.54 -49.81
C ARG A 172 -7.58 25.84 -51.00
N GLY A 173 -8.27 26.99 -50.95
CA GLY A 173 -9.23 27.38 -51.99
C GLY A 173 -10.41 26.41 -52.09
N SER A 174 -10.78 26.02 -53.31
CA SER A 174 -11.90 25.10 -53.61
C SER A 174 -11.57 23.61 -53.44
N SER A 175 -10.42 23.26 -52.86
CA SER A 175 -10.01 21.86 -52.68
C SER A 175 -9.80 21.52 -51.20
N THR A 176 -10.45 20.45 -50.75
CA THR A 176 -10.27 19.86 -49.41
C THR A 176 -9.34 18.67 -49.54
N MET A 177 -8.18 18.72 -48.88
CA MET A 177 -7.29 17.56 -48.79
C MET A 177 -7.43 16.91 -47.43
N VAL A 178 -7.72 15.61 -47.44
CA VAL A 178 -7.78 14.77 -46.24
C VAL A 178 -6.48 13.97 -46.17
N ILE A 179 -5.74 14.13 -45.08
CA ILE A 179 -4.54 13.34 -44.81
C ILE A 179 -4.86 12.41 -43.64
N ARG A 180 -4.74 11.10 -43.87
CA ARG A 180 -4.92 10.04 -42.86
C ARG A 180 -3.60 9.26 -42.75
N ASP A 181 -3.08 9.13 -41.53
CA ASP A 181 -1.84 8.40 -41.22
C ASP A 181 -0.63 8.77 -42.11
N GLY A 182 -0.48 10.07 -42.40
CA GLY A 182 0.64 10.60 -43.18
C GLY A 182 0.57 10.30 -44.68
N ARG A 183 -0.52 9.70 -45.16
CA ARG A 183 -0.79 9.50 -46.59
C ARG A 183 -1.90 10.46 -47.05
N PRO A 184 -1.67 11.25 -48.10
CA PRO A 184 -2.73 12.03 -48.70
C PRO A 184 -3.74 11.06 -49.35
N GLU A 185 -5.00 11.11 -48.92
CA GLU A 185 -6.08 10.45 -49.66
C GLU A 185 -6.37 11.31 -50.90
N ALA A 186 -6.44 10.68 -52.07
CA ALA A 186 -6.84 11.37 -53.29
C ALA A 186 -8.27 11.91 -53.10
N PRO A 187 -8.57 13.14 -53.52
CA PRO A 187 -9.94 13.65 -53.43
C PRO A 187 -10.86 12.73 -54.24
N TYR A 188 -11.88 12.19 -53.58
CA TYR A 188 -13.01 11.59 -54.26
C TYR A 188 -13.71 12.69 -55.06
N SER A 189 -13.37 12.83 -56.34
CA SER A 189 -14.22 13.50 -57.31
C SER A 189 -15.46 12.62 -57.48
N SER A 190 -16.56 13.02 -56.86
CA SER A 190 -17.88 12.50 -57.18
C SER A 190 -18.29 13.01 -58.56
N ASP A 191 -17.80 12.36 -59.61
CA ASP A 191 -18.41 12.45 -60.94
C ASP A 191 -19.36 11.25 -61.06
N ALA A 192 -20.62 11.49 -60.70
CA ALA A 192 -21.67 10.51 -60.80
C ALA A 192 -21.96 10.24 -62.29
N PRO A 193 -21.89 8.99 -62.79
CA PRO A 193 -22.55 8.66 -64.04
C PRO A 193 -24.06 8.65 -63.78
N HIS A 194 -24.80 9.50 -64.50
CA HIS A 194 -26.25 9.38 -64.63
C HIS A 194 -26.60 7.97 -65.14
N GLN A 195 -27.13 7.11 -64.27
CA GLN A 195 -27.86 5.92 -64.70
C GLN A 195 -29.29 6.33 -64.99
N ASP A 196 -29.56 6.54 -66.28
CA ASP A 196 -30.92 6.55 -66.81
C ASP A 196 -31.52 5.15 -66.65
N SER A 197 -32.72 5.12 -66.10
CA SER A 197 -33.45 3.90 -65.76
C SER A 197 -34.22 3.44 -66.98
N MET A 198 -33.88 2.29 -67.56
CA MET A 198 -34.82 1.56 -68.42
C MET A 198 -34.81 0.08 -68.10
N VAL A 199 -35.75 -0.28 -67.21
CA VAL A 199 -36.21 -1.64 -66.97
C VAL A 199 -36.82 -2.18 -68.26
N ARG A 200 -36.31 -3.30 -68.75
CA ARG A 200 -36.99 -4.10 -69.77
C ARG A 200 -36.70 -5.57 -69.54
N GLU A 201 -37.76 -6.33 -69.27
CA GLU A 201 -38.07 -7.68 -69.75
C GLU A 201 -39.09 -8.37 -68.82
N PRO A 202 -39.78 -9.45 -69.22
CA PRO A 202 -40.27 -9.80 -70.56
C PRO A 202 -41.76 -10.27 -70.52
N ALA A 203 -42.39 -10.41 -71.68
CA ALA A 203 -43.57 -11.26 -71.90
C ALA A 203 -43.17 -12.39 -72.86
N PRO A 204 -43.63 -13.64 -72.70
CA PRO A 204 -44.98 -14.08 -73.16
C PRO A 204 -45.61 -15.13 -72.19
N GLY A 205 -46.87 -15.61 -72.20
CA GLY A 205 -48.09 -15.52 -73.02
C GLY A 205 -48.98 -16.77 -72.74
N GLN A 206 -50.31 -16.64 -72.85
CA GLN A 206 -51.38 -17.68 -72.94
C GLN A 206 -51.70 -18.52 -71.68
N ARG A 207 -52.96 -18.82 -71.30
CA ARG A 207 -54.25 -18.95 -71.99
C ARG A 207 -55.39 -18.34 -71.18
#